data_AF-A0A4S5VA36-F1
#
_entry.id   AF-A0A4S5VA36-F1
#
_cell.length_a   1.000
_cell.length_b   1.000
_cell.length_c   1.000
_cell.angle_alpha   90.00
_cell.angle_beta   90.00
_cell.angle_gamma   90.00
#
_symmetry.space_group_name_H-M   'P 1'
#
loop_
_entity.id
_entity.type
_entity.pdbx_description
1 polymer ?
#
loop_
_entity_poly.entity_id
_entity_poly.type
_entity_poly.pdbx_seq_one_letter_code
_entity_poly.pdbx_strand_id
1 'polypeptide(L)'
;MPSSTTLQHAIENITIWRKGEQRAPHKPLLLLYVLSQYQRGHARMFDYASEIRDELHSLLERFGPQRRQYRPDMPFWRLKGDGFWELHNSEQCSSQGSRQPPGKELELCHVAGGFDEPHFALLNRNKKLINTLAHQILEAHFPESIQEELAEEMGFDLLQIRKERDPHFRQQVLRAYNYECAICGFNMRHDNTSVALEAAHIKWKQHGGPCEIPNGLALCAIHHKAFDKGSIGLDEDMRIQVSPAVNGGGIVGRLFWDFDGKPITLPQGKECYPQEGFVAWHRREVFRG
;
A
#
# COMPACT_ATOMS: atom_id res chain seq x y z
N MET A 1 15.03 22.03 19.14
CA MET A 1 14.33 22.02 17.85
C MET A 1 14.52 20.63 17.27
N PRO A 2 13.44 19.91 16.89
CA PRO A 2 13.59 18.61 16.26
C PRO A 2 14.35 18.76 14.94
N SER A 3 15.20 17.79 14.62
CA SER A 3 15.93 17.75 13.37
C SER A 3 15.17 16.95 12.32
N SER A 4 15.43 17.21 11.03
CA SER A 4 14.90 16.38 9.92
C SER A 4 15.21 14.90 10.12
N THR A 5 16.40 14.58 10.65
CA THR A 5 16.83 13.21 10.93
C THR A 5 16.00 12.56 12.03
N THR A 6 15.69 13.30 13.10
CA THR A 6 14.86 12.80 14.20
C THR A 6 13.45 12.48 13.73
N LEU A 7 12.87 13.32 12.87
CA LEU A 7 11.54 13.09 12.31
C LEU A 7 11.51 11.90 11.34
N GLN A 8 12.50 11.79 10.46
CA GLN A 8 12.64 10.64 9.56
C GLN A 8 12.71 9.32 10.35
N HIS A 9 13.54 9.28 11.40
CA HIS A 9 13.65 8.10 12.25
C HIS A 9 12.34 7.78 12.99
N ALA A 10 11.60 8.80 13.45
CA ALA A 10 10.31 8.58 14.10
C ALA A 10 9.26 8.04 13.11
N ILE A 11 9.27 8.50 11.87
CA ILE A 11 8.38 8.02 10.80
C ILE A 11 8.74 6.59 10.37
N GLU A 12 10.03 6.27 10.27
CA GLU A 12 10.51 4.91 9.97
C GLU A 12 10.06 3.91 11.05
N ASN A 13 10.01 4.35 12.30
CA ASN A 13 9.68 3.52 13.46
C ASN A 13 8.25 3.71 13.98
N ILE A 14 7.31 4.21 13.16
CA ILE A 14 5.92 4.35 13.60
C ILE A 14 5.37 3.03 14.14
N THR A 15 4.66 3.14 15.26
CA THR A 15 4.06 1.99 15.92
C THR A 15 2.86 1.51 15.11
N ILE A 16 3.05 0.45 14.35
CA ILE A 16 2.01 -0.22 13.56
C ILE A 16 1.43 -1.38 14.37
N TRP A 17 0.10 -1.51 14.35
CA TRP A 17 -0.56 -2.66 14.95
C TRP A 17 -0.13 -3.94 14.23
N ARG A 18 0.29 -4.95 15.00
CA ARG A 18 0.74 -6.25 14.48
C ARG A 18 -0.16 -7.36 15.02
N LYS A 19 -0.67 -8.20 14.13
CA LYS A 19 -1.34 -9.47 14.45
C LYS A 19 -0.96 -10.50 13.38
N GLY A 20 0.01 -11.35 13.71
CA GLY A 20 0.58 -12.27 12.72
C GLY A 20 1.11 -11.51 11.50
N GLU A 21 0.73 -11.96 10.32
CA GLU A 21 1.17 -11.39 9.03
C GLU A 21 0.21 -10.35 8.44
N GLN A 22 -0.73 -9.84 9.23
CA GLN A 22 -1.75 -8.91 8.75
C GLN A 22 -1.16 -7.52 8.44
N ARG A 23 -1.56 -6.96 7.30
CA ARG A 23 -1.22 -5.59 6.91
C ARG A 23 -2.06 -4.58 7.70
N ALA A 24 -1.41 -3.50 8.14
CA ALA A 24 -2.06 -2.40 8.85
C ALA A 24 -1.63 -1.03 8.29
N PRO A 25 -2.09 -0.65 7.08
CA PRO A 25 -1.68 0.59 6.41
C PRO A 25 -2.33 1.87 6.96
N HIS A 26 -3.06 1.78 8.06
CA HIS A 26 -3.83 2.87 8.69
C HIS A 26 -3.01 4.13 8.97
N LYS A 27 -1.93 4.02 9.73
CA LYS A 27 -1.04 5.17 10.01
C LYS A 27 -0.27 5.62 8.77
N PRO A 28 0.33 4.73 7.97
CA PRO A 28 0.95 5.10 6.69
C PRO A 28 0.06 5.95 5.78
N LEU A 29 -1.17 5.51 5.51
CA LEU A 29 -2.10 6.23 4.64
C LEU A 29 -2.52 7.59 5.22
N LEU A 30 -2.75 7.66 6.54
CA LEU A 30 -3.05 8.94 7.21
C LEU A 30 -1.88 9.93 7.09
N LEU A 31 -0.65 9.47 7.32
CA LEU A 31 0.53 10.33 7.23
C LEU A 31 0.77 10.80 5.79
N LEU A 32 0.63 9.93 4.80
CA LEU A 32 0.73 10.32 3.39
C LEU A 32 -0.31 11.38 3.03
N TYR A 33 -1.57 11.20 3.45
CA TYR A 33 -2.61 12.20 3.23
C TYR A 33 -2.24 13.55 3.87
N VAL A 34 -1.88 13.56 5.15
CA VAL A 34 -1.52 14.78 5.88
C VAL A 34 -0.32 15.50 5.25
N LEU A 35 0.73 14.75 4.90
CA LEU A 35 1.92 15.27 4.22
C LEU A 35 1.58 15.92 2.87
N SER A 36 0.67 15.29 2.11
CA SER A 36 0.16 15.84 0.86
C SER A 36 -0.57 17.17 1.07
N GLN A 37 -1.41 17.26 2.10
CA GLN A 37 -2.13 18.50 2.41
C GLN A 37 -1.20 19.62 2.91
N TYR A 38 -0.20 19.31 3.73
CA TYR A 38 0.83 20.30 4.10
C TYR A 38 1.62 20.80 2.88
N GLN A 39 1.91 19.93 1.91
CA GLN A 39 2.55 20.35 0.66
C GLN A 39 1.70 21.38 -0.12
N ARG A 40 0.37 21.26 -0.01
CA ARG A 40 -0.63 22.17 -0.59
C ARG A 40 -0.91 23.41 0.27
N GLY A 41 -0.22 23.59 1.39
CA GLY A 41 -0.34 24.76 2.26
C GLY A 41 -1.45 24.68 3.30
N HIS A 42 -1.92 23.47 3.62
CA HIS A 42 -2.89 23.26 4.68
C HIS A 42 -2.35 23.74 6.04
N ALA A 43 -3.26 24.21 6.91
CA ALA A 43 -2.93 24.58 8.28
C ALA A 43 -2.48 23.35 9.11
N ARG A 44 -1.92 23.57 10.31
CA ARG A 44 -1.33 22.50 11.11
C ARG A 44 -2.32 21.39 11.51
N MET A 45 -3.52 21.78 11.93
CA MET A 45 -4.49 20.87 12.54
C MET A 45 -5.61 20.53 11.56
N PHE A 46 -5.96 19.25 11.51
CA PHE A 46 -7.06 18.72 10.72
C PHE A 46 -8.20 18.30 11.64
N ASP A 47 -9.42 18.77 11.39
CA ASP A 47 -10.61 18.25 12.04
C ASP A 47 -10.86 16.79 11.61
N TYR A 48 -11.06 15.91 12.60
CA TYR A 48 -11.26 14.50 12.33
C TYR A 48 -12.47 14.24 11.43
N ALA A 49 -13.60 14.88 11.73
CA ALA A 49 -14.88 14.57 11.10
C ALA A 49 -14.97 15.12 9.68
N SER A 50 -14.53 16.37 9.47
CA SER A 50 -14.67 17.05 8.18
C SER A 50 -13.50 16.82 7.23
N GLU A 51 -12.30 16.47 7.71
CA GLU A 51 -11.09 16.48 6.87
C GLU A 51 -10.36 15.14 6.79
N ILE A 52 -10.60 14.23 7.76
CA ILE A 52 -9.83 12.98 7.88
C ILE A 52 -10.68 11.74 7.69
N ARG A 53 -11.86 11.67 8.33
CA ARG A 53 -12.64 10.43 8.44
C ARG A 53 -12.91 9.79 7.08
N ASP A 54 -13.50 10.55 6.17
CA ASP A 54 -14.01 10.00 4.90
C ASP A 54 -12.87 9.81 3.89
N GLU A 55 -11.88 10.71 3.88
CA GLU A 55 -10.66 10.59 3.06
C GLU A 55 -9.82 9.37 3.45
N LEU A 56 -9.56 9.18 4.75
CA LEU A 56 -8.82 8.02 5.22
C LEU A 56 -9.63 6.73 5.07
N HIS A 57 -10.95 6.78 5.22
CA HIS A 57 -11.81 5.64 4.91
C HIS A 57 -11.66 5.21 3.45
N SER A 58 -11.76 6.15 2.51
CA SER A 58 -11.57 5.91 1.08
C SER A 58 -10.20 5.31 0.77
N LEU A 59 -9.12 5.85 1.35
CA LEU A 59 -7.77 5.31 1.20
C LEU A 59 -7.65 3.89 1.75
N LEU A 60 -8.22 3.61 2.91
CA LEU A 60 -8.20 2.27 3.51
C LEU A 60 -8.99 1.26 2.68
N GLU A 61 -10.14 1.68 2.18
CA GLU A 61 -10.94 0.87 1.27
C GLU A 61 -10.17 0.58 -0.02
N ARG A 62 -9.40 1.53 -0.58
CA ARG A 62 -8.69 1.40 -1.86
C ARG A 62 -7.29 0.78 -1.80
N PHE A 63 -6.59 0.88 -0.68
CA PHE A 63 -5.19 0.47 -0.55
C PHE A 63 -4.91 -0.43 0.66
N GLY A 64 -5.88 -0.57 1.56
CA GLY A 64 -5.85 -1.52 2.66
C GLY A 64 -6.39 -2.91 2.28
N PRO A 65 -6.16 -3.90 3.16
CA PRO A 65 -6.86 -5.18 3.08
C PRO A 65 -8.38 -5.00 3.19
N GLN A 66 -9.14 -5.93 2.64
CA GLN A 66 -10.59 -5.95 2.82
C GLN A 66 -10.93 -6.27 4.28
N ARG A 67 -11.71 -5.39 4.91
CA ARG A 67 -12.12 -5.52 6.31
C ARG A 67 -13.63 -5.33 6.42
N ARG A 68 -14.24 -5.98 7.41
CA ARG A 68 -15.67 -5.78 7.73
C ARG A 68 -15.97 -4.34 8.17
N GLN A 69 -15.00 -3.68 8.79
CA GLN A 69 -15.11 -2.29 9.22
C GLN A 69 -13.75 -1.62 9.11
N TYR A 70 -13.71 -0.47 8.46
CA TYR A 70 -12.57 0.43 8.49
C TYR A 70 -12.69 1.40 9.66
N ARG A 71 -11.57 1.63 10.35
CA ARG A 71 -11.51 2.44 11.59
C ARG A 71 -10.53 3.58 11.43
N PRO A 72 -10.89 4.65 10.69
CA PRO A 72 -10.03 5.81 10.49
C PRO A 72 -9.79 6.60 11.80
N ASP A 73 -10.67 6.45 12.80
CA ASP A 73 -10.50 6.99 14.16
C ASP A 73 -9.22 6.48 14.83
N MET A 74 -8.90 5.21 14.62
CA MET A 74 -7.82 4.52 15.32
C MET A 74 -6.41 5.05 15.00
N PRO A 75 -5.97 5.17 13.73
CA PRO A 75 -4.67 5.76 13.42
C PRO A 75 -4.60 7.23 13.84
N PHE A 76 -5.69 8.00 13.63
CA PHE A 76 -5.75 9.42 13.98
C PHE A 76 -5.52 9.65 15.48
N TRP A 77 -6.19 8.88 16.33
CA TRP A 77 -5.98 8.96 17.78
C TRP A 77 -4.63 8.41 18.23
N ARG A 78 -4.18 7.29 17.65
CA ARG A 78 -2.98 6.57 18.13
C ARG A 78 -1.66 7.16 17.69
N LEU A 79 -1.64 8.05 16.68
CA LEU A 79 -0.41 8.73 16.27
C LEU A 79 0.20 9.57 17.39
N LYS A 80 -0.60 10.05 18.36
CA LYS A 80 -0.08 10.79 19.53
C LYS A 80 0.95 10.02 20.35
N GLY A 81 0.96 8.68 20.24
CA GLY A 81 1.94 7.83 20.90
C GLY A 81 3.30 7.74 20.18
N ASP A 82 3.42 8.27 18.95
CA ASP A 82 4.63 8.19 18.15
C ASP A 82 5.55 9.42 18.29
N GLY A 83 5.16 10.40 19.12
CA GLY A 83 6.04 11.50 19.55
C GLY A 83 6.17 12.68 18.60
N PHE A 84 5.37 12.75 17.53
CA PHE A 84 5.35 13.87 16.59
C PHE A 84 3.93 14.35 16.24
N TRP A 85 2.90 13.83 16.91
CA TRP A 85 1.49 14.08 16.61
C TRP A 85 0.75 14.60 17.84
N GLU A 86 -0.05 15.64 17.65
CA GLU A 86 -0.81 16.32 18.69
C GLU A 86 -2.31 16.24 18.40
N LEU A 87 -3.13 16.21 19.45
CA LEU A 87 -4.59 16.28 19.36
C LEU A 87 -5.11 17.46 20.18
N HIS A 88 -6.01 18.25 19.60
CA HIS A 88 -6.77 19.29 20.29
C HIS A 88 -8.20 18.79 20.58
N ASN A 89 -8.82 19.32 21.64
CA ASN A 89 -10.14 18.93 22.14
C ASN A 89 -10.24 17.45 22.58
N SER A 90 -9.11 16.76 22.68
CA SER A 90 -9.06 15.34 23.04
C SER A 90 -9.38 15.08 24.52
N GLU A 91 -9.22 16.09 25.37
CA GLU A 91 -9.60 16.11 26.78
C GLU A 91 -11.11 16.07 27.00
N GLN A 92 -11.90 16.42 25.97
CA GLN A 92 -13.36 16.34 25.99
C GLN A 92 -13.87 14.93 25.71
N CYS A 93 -13.00 14.04 25.21
CA CYS A 93 -13.32 12.65 24.89
C CYS A 93 -13.05 11.72 26.08
N SER A 94 -13.88 10.69 26.20
CA SER A 94 -13.76 9.59 27.15
C SER A 94 -12.54 8.73 26.83
N SER A 95 -11.41 9.04 27.47
CA SER A 95 -10.19 8.25 27.38
C SER A 95 -9.64 7.94 28.77
N GLN A 96 -9.37 6.66 29.03
CA GLN A 96 -8.78 6.19 30.28
C GLN A 96 -7.64 5.22 29.98
N GLY A 97 -6.42 5.58 30.43
CA GLY A 97 -5.23 4.78 30.21
C GLY A 97 -5.00 4.50 28.71
N SER A 98 -4.99 3.23 28.34
CA SER A 98 -4.82 2.78 26.95
C SER A 98 -6.12 2.72 26.15
N ARG A 99 -7.28 2.98 26.77
CA ARG A 99 -8.61 2.91 26.11
C ARG A 99 -8.84 4.16 25.26
N GLN A 100 -9.12 3.95 23.98
CA GLN A 100 -9.48 5.02 23.05
C GLN A 100 -10.98 5.35 23.15
N PRO A 101 -11.36 6.62 22.92
CA PRO A 101 -12.76 7.00 22.73
C PRO A 101 -13.33 6.39 21.44
N PRO A 102 -14.66 6.17 21.35
CA PRO A 102 -15.31 5.80 20.10
C PRO A 102 -15.13 6.88 19.03
N GLY A 103 -15.02 6.49 17.75
CA GLY A 103 -14.90 7.46 16.65
C GLY A 103 -16.00 8.53 16.61
N LYS A 104 -17.23 8.19 17.02
CA LYS A 104 -18.33 9.17 17.11
C LYS A 104 -18.06 10.30 18.10
N GLU A 105 -17.29 10.02 19.15
CA GLU A 105 -16.92 11.00 20.15
C GLU A 105 -15.90 12.00 19.61
N LEU A 106 -14.94 11.55 18.77
CA LEU A 106 -14.02 12.45 18.06
C LEU A 106 -14.78 13.47 17.21
N GLU A 107 -15.88 13.05 16.58
CA GLU A 107 -16.74 13.95 15.81
C GLU A 107 -17.47 14.96 16.69
N LEU A 108 -18.09 14.49 17.79
CA LEU A 108 -18.87 15.35 18.69
C LEU A 108 -18.01 16.37 19.43
N CYS A 109 -16.78 15.99 19.77
CA CYS A 109 -15.82 16.87 20.44
C CYS A 109 -15.00 17.74 19.48
N HIS A 110 -15.24 17.66 18.17
CA HIS A 110 -14.45 18.37 17.16
C HIS A 110 -12.94 18.19 17.37
N VAL A 111 -12.53 16.92 17.52
CA VAL A 111 -11.12 16.61 17.77
C VAL A 111 -10.33 16.93 16.52
N ALA A 112 -9.36 17.82 16.66
CA ALA A 112 -8.42 18.14 15.61
C ALA A 112 -7.06 17.48 15.88
N GLY A 113 -6.34 17.09 14.85
CA GLY A 113 -5.06 16.39 14.96
C GLY A 113 -4.09 16.77 13.86
N GLY A 114 -2.81 16.73 14.16
CA GLY A 114 -1.76 17.10 13.20
C GLY A 114 -0.38 16.84 13.77
N PHE A 115 0.65 17.17 12.99
CA PHE A 115 2.01 17.19 13.53
C PHE A 115 2.10 18.25 14.65
N ASP A 116 2.93 17.98 15.66
CA ASP A 116 3.21 18.98 16.70
C ASP A 116 3.83 20.26 16.11
N GLU A 117 3.77 21.36 16.86
CA GLU A 117 4.21 22.67 16.36
C GLU A 117 5.66 22.66 15.83
N PRO A 118 6.66 22.10 16.55
CA PRO A 118 8.03 22.05 16.04
C PRO A 118 8.19 21.25 14.73
N HIS A 119 7.54 20.09 14.60
CA HIS A 119 7.63 19.27 13.38
C HIS A 119 6.84 19.88 12.22
N PHE A 120 5.66 20.46 12.48
CA PHE A 120 4.91 21.19 11.46
C PHE A 120 5.69 22.39 10.92
N ALA A 121 6.33 23.19 11.80
CA ALA A 121 7.14 24.32 11.38
C ALA A 121 8.32 23.91 10.48
N LEU A 122 8.91 22.73 10.74
CA LEU A 122 9.94 22.13 9.90
C LEU A 122 9.40 21.71 8.52
N LEU A 123 8.26 21.01 8.49
CA LEU A 123 7.64 20.52 7.25
C LEU A 123 7.14 21.66 6.36
N ASN A 124 6.47 22.67 6.95
CA ASN A 124 5.91 23.81 6.23
C ASN A 124 6.99 24.61 5.47
N ARG A 125 8.24 24.60 5.96
CA ARG A 125 9.38 25.30 5.34
C ARG A 125 10.19 24.42 4.40
N ASN A 126 9.95 23.10 4.36
CA ASN A 126 10.79 22.15 3.65
C ASN A 126 9.99 21.10 2.87
N LYS A 127 9.54 21.48 1.67
CA LYS A 127 8.84 20.55 0.74
C LYS A 127 9.69 19.35 0.34
N LYS A 128 11.02 19.47 0.31
CA LYS A 128 11.91 18.34 0.02
C LYS A 128 11.80 17.28 1.12
N LEU A 129 11.77 17.69 2.38
CA LEU A 129 11.57 16.78 3.51
C LEU A 129 10.21 16.06 3.43
N ILE A 130 9.14 16.75 3.06
CA ILE A 130 7.82 16.12 2.85
C ILE A 130 7.93 14.96 1.84
N ASN A 131 8.57 15.20 0.70
CA ASN A 131 8.75 14.17 -0.34
C ASN A 131 9.63 13.02 0.16
N THR A 132 10.70 13.31 0.92
CA THR A 132 11.53 12.27 1.54
C THR A 132 10.75 11.41 2.53
N LEU A 133 9.92 12.00 3.38
CA LEU A 133 9.09 11.25 4.34
C LEU A 133 8.02 10.43 3.63
N ALA A 134 7.36 11.00 2.61
CA ALA A 134 6.39 10.29 1.81
C ALA A 134 7.02 9.07 1.12
N HIS A 135 8.21 9.24 0.53
CA HIS A 135 8.99 8.15 -0.05
C HIS A 135 9.26 7.03 0.97
N GLN A 136 9.78 7.38 2.14
CA GLN A 136 10.07 6.40 3.21
C GLN A 136 8.84 5.60 3.59
N ILE A 137 7.68 6.26 3.74
CA ILE A 137 6.41 5.59 4.07
C ILE A 137 5.95 4.68 2.93
N LEU A 138 6.04 5.15 1.69
CA LEU A 138 5.63 4.39 0.50
C LEU A 138 6.48 3.13 0.32
N GLU A 139 7.80 3.27 0.38
CA GLU A 139 8.76 2.19 0.21
C GLU A 139 8.61 1.11 1.28
N ALA A 140 8.39 1.51 2.53
CA ALA A 140 8.27 0.61 3.67
C ALA A 140 6.96 -0.19 3.72
N HIS A 141 5.89 0.27 3.05
CA HIS A 141 4.54 -0.27 3.29
C HIS A 141 3.76 -0.69 2.05
N PHE A 142 4.19 -0.32 0.84
CA PHE A 142 3.46 -0.60 -0.39
C PHE A 142 4.39 -1.13 -1.49
N PRO A 143 3.90 -1.98 -2.42
CA PRO A 143 4.66 -2.39 -3.59
C PRO A 143 4.74 -1.22 -4.58
N GLU A 144 5.76 -1.22 -5.42
CA GLU A 144 6.08 -0.11 -6.33
C GLU A 144 4.89 0.36 -7.18
N SER A 145 4.09 -0.57 -7.73
CA SER A 145 2.92 -0.24 -8.56
C SER A 145 1.88 0.61 -7.81
N ILE A 146 1.78 0.41 -6.49
CA ILE A 146 0.91 1.18 -5.58
C ILE A 146 1.61 2.45 -5.10
N GLN A 147 2.94 2.42 -4.95
CA GLN A 147 3.71 3.61 -4.61
C GLN A 147 3.56 4.69 -5.69
N GLU A 148 3.68 4.32 -6.97
CA GLU A 148 3.50 5.24 -8.09
C GLU A 148 2.09 5.84 -8.11
N GLU A 149 1.05 5.02 -7.92
CA GLU A 149 -0.35 5.48 -7.88
C GLU A 149 -0.62 6.46 -6.73
N LEU A 150 -0.19 6.13 -5.51
CA LEU A 150 -0.36 7.00 -4.34
C LEU A 150 0.42 8.30 -4.48
N ALA A 151 1.65 8.23 -5.00
CA ALA A 151 2.48 9.41 -5.19
C ALA A 151 1.90 10.37 -6.23
N GLU A 152 1.40 9.85 -7.35
CA GLU A 152 0.73 10.65 -8.38
C GLU A 152 -0.53 11.31 -7.81
N GLU A 153 -1.40 10.55 -7.14
CA GLU A 153 -2.64 11.06 -6.53
C GLU A 153 -2.37 12.14 -5.46
N MET A 154 -1.31 11.97 -4.67
CA MET A 154 -0.95 12.86 -3.57
C MET A 154 0.03 13.97 -3.98
N GLY A 155 0.47 13.98 -5.24
CA GLY A 155 1.38 14.99 -5.80
C GLY A 155 2.80 14.93 -5.24
N PHE A 156 3.28 13.76 -4.84
CA PHE A 156 4.67 13.55 -4.44
C PHE A 156 5.59 13.36 -5.66
N ASP A 157 6.86 13.72 -5.52
CA ASP A 157 7.87 13.62 -6.59
C ASP A 157 8.28 12.16 -6.86
N LEU A 158 7.86 11.64 -8.01
CA LEU A 158 8.16 10.29 -8.48
C LEU A 158 9.66 10.04 -8.72
N LEU A 159 10.46 11.08 -8.98
CA LEU A 159 11.91 10.91 -9.22
C LEU A 159 12.66 10.39 -7.99
N GLN A 160 12.12 10.61 -6.80
CA GLN A 160 12.68 10.04 -5.57
C GLN A 160 12.27 8.58 -5.39
N ILE A 161 11.12 8.14 -5.95
CA ILE A 161 10.46 6.84 -5.70
C ILE A 161 11.02 5.69 -6.56
N ARG A 162 11.64 6.00 -7.70
CA ARG A 162 12.05 5.01 -8.71
C ARG A 162 13.35 4.24 -8.44
N LYS A 163 13.68 3.85 -7.19
CA LYS A 163 14.93 3.11 -6.91
C LYS A 163 14.79 1.58 -6.82
N GLU A 164 15.64 0.94 -7.64
CA GLU A 164 16.19 -0.44 -7.60
C GLU A 164 15.24 -1.60 -7.26
N ARG A 165 14.51 -2.08 -8.29
CA ARG A 165 14.14 -3.50 -8.34
C ARG A 165 15.40 -4.34 -8.32
N ASP A 166 15.39 -5.43 -7.56
CA ASP A 166 16.43 -6.46 -7.63
C ASP A 166 16.45 -7.03 -9.06
N PRO A 167 17.47 -6.70 -9.89
CA PRO A 167 17.52 -7.13 -11.27
C PRO A 167 17.63 -8.66 -11.37
N HIS A 168 18.21 -9.29 -10.35
CA HIS A 168 18.41 -10.73 -10.29
C HIS A 168 17.09 -11.45 -10.07
N PHE A 169 16.29 -11.01 -9.09
CA PHE A 169 14.94 -11.55 -8.87
C PHE A 169 14.08 -11.46 -10.13
N ARG A 170 14.05 -10.28 -10.76
CA ARG A 170 13.30 -10.08 -12.00
C ARG A 170 13.76 -11.06 -13.08
N GLN A 171 15.07 -11.16 -13.31
CA GLN A 171 15.60 -12.04 -14.35
C GLN A 171 15.27 -13.52 -14.08
N GLN A 172 15.39 -13.97 -12.83
CA GLN A 172 15.09 -15.34 -12.43
C GLN A 172 13.61 -15.70 -12.65
N VAL A 173 12.70 -14.85 -12.17
CA VAL A 173 11.25 -15.05 -12.35
C VAL A 173 10.89 -15.07 -13.83
N LEU A 174 11.30 -14.07 -14.61
CA LEU A 174 10.96 -14.05 -16.04
C LEU A 174 11.50 -15.26 -16.78
N ARG A 175 12.69 -15.74 -16.44
CA ARG A 175 13.25 -16.96 -17.03
C ARG A 175 12.44 -18.20 -16.65
N ALA A 176 12.02 -18.33 -15.39
CA ALA A 176 11.23 -19.48 -14.92
C ALA A 176 9.89 -19.62 -15.65
N TYR A 177 9.30 -18.48 -16.05
CA TYR A 177 8.07 -18.39 -16.85
C TYR A 177 8.36 -18.15 -18.34
N ASN A 178 9.51 -18.53 -18.88
CA ASN A 178 9.83 -18.42 -20.32
C ASN A 178 9.58 -17.03 -20.96
N TYR A 179 9.70 -15.95 -20.19
CA TYR A 179 9.41 -14.58 -20.60
C TYR A 179 7.98 -14.37 -21.13
N GLU A 180 7.00 -15.05 -20.54
CA GLU A 180 5.57 -14.84 -20.79
C GLU A 180 4.80 -14.49 -19.51
N CYS A 181 3.71 -13.75 -19.66
CA CYS A 181 2.77 -13.50 -18.59
C CYS A 181 2.08 -14.80 -18.18
N ALA A 182 2.14 -15.15 -16.90
CA ALA A 182 1.52 -16.35 -16.33
C ALA A 182 -0.01 -16.40 -16.49
N ILE A 183 -0.66 -15.25 -16.75
CA ILE A 183 -2.13 -15.16 -16.90
C ILE A 183 -2.54 -15.22 -18.37
N CYS A 184 -2.00 -14.33 -19.20
CA CYS A 184 -2.48 -14.14 -20.57
C CYS A 184 -1.50 -14.59 -21.66
N GLY A 185 -0.31 -15.08 -21.31
CA GLY A 185 0.71 -15.49 -22.26
C GLY A 185 1.40 -14.33 -23.00
N PHE A 186 1.13 -13.07 -22.62
CA PHE A 186 1.78 -11.91 -23.24
C PHE A 186 3.31 -12.00 -23.11
N ASN A 187 4.01 -11.97 -24.24
CA ASN A 187 5.46 -12.18 -24.33
C ASN A 187 6.12 -11.24 -25.35
N MET A 188 5.58 -10.03 -25.53
CA MET A 188 6.07 -9.07 -26.52
C MET A 188 7.55 -8.74 -26.30
N ARG A 189 8.31 -8.73 -27.40
CA ARG A 189 9.72 -8.33 -27.43
C ARG A 189 9.92 -7.23 -28.46
N HIS A 190 10.79 -6.29 -28.12
CA HIS A 190 11.39 -5.36 -29.08
C HIS A 190 12.86 -5.72 -29.14
N ASP A 191 13.28 -6.27 -30.27
CA ASP A 191 14.57 -6.93 -30.45
C ASP A 191 14.82 -7.99 -29.36
N ASN A 192 15.87 -7.80 -28.57
CA ASN A 192 16.30 -8.72 -27.53
C ASN A 192 15.70 -8.39 -26.15
N THR A 193 14.80 -7.41 -26.04
CA THR A 193 14.27 -6.92 -24.76
C THR A 193 12.77 -7.20 -24.65
N SER A 194 12.34 -7.84 -23.56
CA SER A 194 10.92 -7.99 -23.25
C SER A 194 10.29 -6.63 -22.92
N VAL A 195 9.12 -6.37 -23.49
CA VAL A 195 8.35 -5.15 -23.27
C VAL A 195 7.22 -5.45 -22.30
N ALA A 196 6.97 -4.54 -21.35
CA ALA A 196 5.83 -4.59 -20.42
C ALA A 196 5.66 -5.93 -19.66
N LEU A 197 6.76 -6.63 -19.39
CA LEU A 197 6.79 -7.85 -18.58
C LEU A 197 7.58 -7.64 -17.30
N GLU A 198 7.00 -8.04 -16.19
CA GLU A 198 7.45 -7.71 -14.84
C GLU A 198 7.42 -8.93 -13.93
N ALA A 199 8.21 -8.88 -12.85
CA ALA A 199 8.19 -9.89 -11.80
C ALA A 199 7.40 -9.34 -10.61
N ALA A 200 6.20 -9.87 -10.41
CA ALA A 200 5.33 -9.53 -9.31
C ALA A 200 5.64 -10.42 -8.10
N HIS A 201 5.63 -9.83 -6.91
CA HIS A 201 5.70 -10.61 -5.68
C HIS A 201 4.30 -11.10 -5.29
N ILE A 202 4.16 -12.38 -4.97
CA ILE A 202 2.90 -12.93 -4.45
C ILE A 202 2.67 -12.38 -3.04
N LYS A 203 3.61 -12.64 -2.13
CA LYS A 203 3.71 -11.96 -0.83
C LYS A 203 4.60 -10.74 -0.97
N TRP A 204 4.08 -9.57 -0.63
CA TRP A 204 4.81 -8.31 -0.78
C TRP A 204 6.10 -8.30 0.04
N LYS A 205 7.17 -7.76 -0.56
CA LYS A 205 8.49 -7.62 0.07
C LYS A 205 8.41 -6.82 1.39
N GLN A 206 7.62 -5.75 1.41
CA GLN A 206 7.35 -4.91 2.58
C GLN A 206 6.75 -5.67 3.77
N HIS A 207 6.19 -6.85 3.52
CA HIS A 207 5.58 -7.70 4.54
C HIS A 207 6.30 -9.05 4.69
N GLY A 208 7.59 -9.11 4.33
CA GLY A 208 8.44 -10.28 4.52
C GLY A 208 8.32 -11.35 3.45
N GLY A 209 7.84 -10.99 2.25
CA GLY A 209 7.95 -11.86 1.08
C GLY A 209 9.38 -11.91 0.54
N PRO A 210 9.98 -13.10 0.33
CA PRO A 210 11.34 -13.22 -0.16
C PRO A 210 11.43 -12.91 -1.67
N CYS A 211 12.60 -12.47 -2.13
CA CYS A 211 12.93 -12.31 -3.54
C CYS A 211 13.34 -13.67 -4.15
N GLU A 212 12.44 -14.64 -4.16
CA GLU A 212 12.68 -16.00 -4.68
C GLU A 212 11.60 -16.42 -5.68
N ILE A 213 11.95 -17.28 -6.64
CA ILE A 213 11.05 -17.71 -7.72
C ILE A 213 9.68 -18.22 -7.19
N PRO A 214 9.60 -19.02 -6.10
CA PRO A 214 8.31 -19.47 -5.57
C PRO A 214 7.42 -18.37 -4.97
N ASN A 215 7.95 -17.18 -4.74
CA ASN A 215 7.19 -15.97 -4.38
C ASN A 215 6.98 -15.02 -5.57
N GLY A 216 7.33 -15.45 -6.79
CA GLY A 216 7.33 -14.64 -7.99
C GLY A 216 6.35 -15.12 -9.04
N LEU A 217 5.67 -14.16 -9.69
CA LEU A 217 4.91 -14.38 -10.92
C LEU A 217 5.48 -13.48 -12.02
N ALA A 218 5.68 -14.04 -13.23
CA ALA A 218 5.89 -13.20 -14.40
C ALA A 218 4.54 -12.68 -14.90
N LEU A 219 4.32 -11.37 -14.85
CA LEU A 219 3.04 -10.76 -15.25
C LEU A 219 3.29 -9.62 -16.23
N CYS A 220 2.37 -9.42 -17.18
CA CYS A 220 2.38 -8.19 -17.96
C CYS A 220 2.02 -6.99 -17.06
N ALA A 221 2.42 -5.78 -17.44
CA ALA A 221 2.22 -4.57 -16.61
C ALA A 221 0.76 -4.38 -16.15
N ILE A 222 -0.23 -4.73 -16.99
CA ILE A 222 -1.66 -4.64 -16.64
C ILE A 222 -2.01 -5.64 -15.54
N HIS A 223 -1.65 -6.91 -15.71
CA HIS A 223 -1.94 -7.96 -14.74
C HIS A 223 -1.16 -7.76 -13.44
N HIS A 224 0.08 -7.27 -13.51
CA HIS A 224 0.88 -6.94 -12.34
C HIS A 224 0.18 -5.89 -11.48
N LYS A 225 -0.23 -4.76 -12.07
CA LYS A 225 -0.94 -3.70 -11.34
C LYS A 225 -2.28 -4.19 -10.79
N ALA A 226 -3.02 -4.98 -11.56
CA ALA A 226 -4.28 -5.57 -11.09
C ALA A 226 -4.09 -6.54 -9.91
N PHE A 227 -2.99 -7.31 -9.92
CA PHE A 227 -2.65 -8.27 -8.86
C PHE A 227 -2.22 -7.56 -7.57
N ASP A 228 -1.39 -6.52 -7.66
CA ASP A 228 -1.01 -5.69 -6.51
C ASP A 228 -2.20 -4.89 -5.96
N LYS A 229 -3.14 -4.49 -6.81
CA LYS A 229 -4.37 -3.81 -6.35
C LYS A 229 -5.38 -4.78 -5.73
N GLY A 230 -5.19 -6.09 -5.90
CA GLY A 230 -6.13 -7.11 -5.45
C GLY A 230 -7.37 -7.24 -6.33
N SER A 231 -7.34 -6.69 -7.55
CA SER A 231 -8.40 -6.89 -8.55
C SER A 231 -8.41 -8.32 -9.09
N ILE A 232 -7.26 -8.99 -9.04
CA ILE A 232 -7.11 -10.42 -9.32
C ILE A 232 -6.28 -11.08 -8.22
N GLY A 233 -6.51 -12.37 -8.01
CA GLY A 233 -5.78 -13.22 -7.05
C GLY A 233 -5.71 -14.66 -7.54
N LEU A 234 -5.21 -15.55 -6.68
CA LEU A 234 -5.14 -16.99 -6.96
C LEU A 234 -5.84 -17.81 -5.86
N ASP A 235 -6.53 -18.86 -6.27
CA ASP A 235 -7.04 -19.88 -5.34
C ASP A 235 -5.97 -20.95 -5.01
N GLU A 236 -6.37 -22.01 -4.30
CA GLU A 236 -5.47 -23.06 -3.81
C GLU A 236 -4.98 -23.97 -4.94
N ASP A 237 -5.73 -24.01 -6.05
CA ASP A 237 -5.41 -24.78 -7.25
C ASP A 237 -4.68 -23.94 -8.31
N MET A 238 -4.15 -22.77 -7.92
CA MET A 238 -3.48 -21.81 -8.80
C MET A 238 -4.38 -21.30 -9.94
N ARG A 239 -5.69 -21.23 -9.70
CA ARG A 239 -6.63 -20.63 -10.64
C ARG A 239 -6.82 -19.16 -10.33
N ILE A 240 -6.93 -18.39 -11.39
CA ILE A 240 -7.18 -16.95 -11.34
C ILE A 240 -8.55 -16.70 -10.75
N GLN A 241 -8.61 -15.78 -9.79
CA GLN A 241 -9.84 -15.28 -9.19
C GLN A 241 -9.94 -13.79 -9.53
N VAL A 242 -11.04 -13.36 -10.13
CA VAL A 242 -11.30 -11.94 -10.41
C VAL A 242 -12.22 -11.36 -9.34
N SER A 243 -11.84 -10.21 -8.78
CA SER A 243 -12.65 -9.51 -7.78
C SER A 243 -14.02 -9.14 -8.36
N PRO A 244 -15.13 -9.32 -7.63
CA PRO A 244 -16.47 -8.91 -8.08
C PRO A 244 -16.60 -7.39 -8.24
N ALA A 245 -15.69 -6.61 -7.68
CA ALA A 245 -15.65 -5.16 -7.85
C ALA A 245 -15.08 -4.72 -9.22
N VAL A 246 -14.43 -5.64 -9.97
CA VAL A 246 -13.91 -5.36 -11.31
C VAL A 246 -15.07 -5.10 -12.26
N ASN A 247 -15.09 -3.89 -12.83
CA ASN A 247 -16.09 -3.44 -13.77
C ASN A 247 -15.41 -2.88 -15.04
N GLY A 248 -16.14 -2.81 -16.14
CA GLY A 248 -15.62 -2.26 -17.40
C GLY A 248 -16.35 -2.77 -18.64
N GLY A 249 -15.78 -2.47 -19.80
CA GLY A 249 -16.30 -2.87 -21.12
C GLY A 249 -15.63 -4.11 -21.71
N GLY A 250 -15.80 -4.33 -23.01
CA GLY A 250 -15.35 -5.56 -23.69
C GLY A 250 -13.84 -5.85 -23.59
N ILE A 251 -12.98 -4.84 -23.44
CA ILE A 251 -11.55 -5.07 -23.22
C ILE A 251 -11.25 -5.65 -21.83
N VAL A 252 -12.00 -5.22 -20.80
CA VAL A 252 -11.88 -5.77 -19.43
C VAL A 252 -12.30 -7.23 -19.43
N GLY A 253 -13.37 -7.58 -20.15
CA GLY A 253 -13.76 -8.98 -20.35
C GLY A 253 -12.61 -9.83 -20.88
N ARG A 254 -11.96 -9.37 -21.97
CA ARG A 254 -10.83 -10.09 -22.58
C ARG A 254 -9.57 -10.14 -21.73
N LEU A 255 -9.31 -9.12 -20.91
CA LEU A 255 -8.10 -9.06 -20.08
C LEU A 255 -8.26 -9.76 -18.72
N PHE A 256 -9.48 -9.90 -18.22
CA PHE A 256 -9.74 -10.38 -16.86
C PHE A 256 -10.80 -11.49 -16.81
N TRP A 257 -12.04 -11.22 -17.23
CA TRP A 257 -13.15 -12.18 -17.06
C TRP A 257 -12.98 -13.47 -17.86
N ASP A 258 -12.39 -13.38 -19.06
CA ASP A 258 -12.05 -14.56 -19.87
C ASP A 258 -11.03 -15.47 -19.17
N PHE A 259 -10.32 -14.97 -18.16
CA PHE A 259 -9.31 -15.71 -17.40
C PHE A 259 -9.82 -16.20 -16.03
N ASP A 260 -10.99 -15.76 -15.58
CA ASP A 260 -11.54 -16.14 -14.29
C ASP A 260 -11.76 -17.67 -14.18
N GLY A 261 -11.32 -18.28 -13.08
CA GLY A 261 -11.34 -19.71 -12.83
C GLY A 261 -10.34 -20.55 -13.65
N LYS A 262 -9.56 -19.96 -14.56
CA LYS A 262 -8.54 -20.66 -15.34
C LYS A 262 -7.24 -20.80 -14.54
N PRO A 263 -6.48 -21.90 -14.71
CA PRO A 263 -5.16 -22.02 -14.10
C PRO A 263 -4.19 -21.01 -14.73
N ILE A 264 -3.25 -20.48 -13.94
CA ILE A 264 -2.08 -19.79 -14.49
C ILE A 264 -1.15 -20.78 -15.18
N THR A 265 -0.34 -20.28 -16.12
CA THR A 265 0.85 -21.00 -16.57
C THR A 265 1.83 -21.08 -15.41
N LEU A 266 2.26 -22.30 -15.08
CA LEU A 266 3.27 -22.55 -14.05
C LEU A 266 4.67 -22.67 -14.69
N PRO A 267 5.74 -22.40 -13.93
CA PRO A 267 7.11 -22.68 -14.37
C PRO A 267 7.31 -24.15 -14.77
N GLN A 268 8.38 -24.46 -15.51
CA GLN A 268 8.65 -25.86 -15.90
C GLN A 268 9.04 -26.75 -14.70
N GLY A 269 9.80 -26.21 -13.75
CA GLY A 269 10.25 -26.91 -12.55
C GLY A 269 9.24 -26.79 -11.40
N LYS A 270 8.88 -27.91 -10.76
CA LYS A 270 7.94 -27.93 -9.62
C LYS A 270 8.48 -27.17 -8.41
N GLU A 271 9.78 -27.18 -8.21
CA GLU A 271 10.49 -26.42 -7.19
C GLU A 271 10.36 -24.90 -7.38
N CYS A 272 10.03 -24.46 -8.59
CA CYS A 272 9.80 -23.06 -8.93
C CYS A 272 8.33 -22.65 -8.81
N TYR A 273 7.42 -23.56 -8.44
CA TYR A 273 5.99 -23.24 -8.38
C TYR A 273 5.72 -22.22 -7.28
N PRO A 274 4.72 -21.34 -7.48
CA PRO A 274 4.18 -20.50 -6.41
C PRO A 274 3.91 -21.32 -5.15
N GLN A 275 4.48 -20.90 -4.02
CA GLN A 275 4.22 -21.56 -2.74
C GLN A 275 2.84 -21.19 -2.21
N GLU A 276 2.10 -22.18 -1.74
CA GLU A 276 0.75 -22.03 -1.19
C GLU A 276 0.69 -20.99 -0.07
N GLY A 277 1.71 -20.92 0.79
CA GLY A 277 1.77 -19.94 1.88
C GLY A 277 1.74 -18.48 1.42
N PHE A 278 2.42 -18.16 0.30
CA PHE A 278 2.40 -16.82 -0.26
C PHE A 278 1.06 -16.51 -0.94
N VAL A 279 0.51 -17.48 -1.67
CA VAL A 279 -0.82 -17.34 -2.30
C VAL A 279 -1.91 -17.14 -1.25
N ALA A 280 -1.88 -17.92 -0.18
CA ALA A 280 -2.80 -17.78 0.94
C ALA A 280 -2.64 -16.43 1.66
N TRP A 281 -1.41 -15.89 1.75
CA TRP A 281 -1.19 -14.54 2.25
C TRP A 281 -1.81 -13.49 1.33
N HIS A 282 -1.55 -13.56 0.02
CA HIS A 282 -2.08 -12.61 -0.96
C HIS A 282 -3.61 -12.59 -0.96
N ARG A 283 -4.24 -13.77 -0.92
CA ARG A 283 -5.70 -13.91 -0.87
C ARG A 283 -6.33 -13.21 0.35
N ARG A 284 -5.66 -13.23 1.50
CA ARG A 284 -6.15 -12.59 2.73
C ARG A 284 -5.85 -11.10 2.81
N GLU A 285 -4.69 -10.68 2.32
CA GLU A 285 -4.12 -9.36 2.62
C GLU A 285 -4.13 -8.39 1.44
N VAL A 286 -4.35 -8.88 0.22
CA VAL A 286 -4.31 -8.08 -1.02
C VAL A 286 -5.58 -8.28 -1.85
N PHE A 287 -5.92 -9.53 -2.20
CA PHE A 287 -7.09 -9.84 -3.03
C PHE A 287 -8.40 -9.31 -2.41
N ARG A 288 -9.30 -8.82 -3.27
CA ARG A 288 -10.56 -8.18 -2.91
C ARG A 288 -11.75 -9.02 -3.36
N GLY A 289 -11.83 -10.24 -2.83
CA GLY A 289 -12.83 -11.25 -3.19
C GLY A 289 -14.16 -11.13 -2.46
#